data_AF-A0A7H9DK03-F1
#
_entry.id   AF-A0A7H9DK03-F1
#
_cell.length_a   1.000
_cell.length_b   1.000
_cell.length_c   1.000
_cell.angle_alpha   90.00
_cell.angle_beta   90.00
_cell.angle_gamma   90.00
#
_symmetry.space_group_name_H-M   'P 1'
#
loop_
_entity.id
_entity.type
_entity.pdbx_description
1 polymer ?
#
loop_
_entity_poly.entity_id
_entity_poly.type
_entity_poly.pdbx_seq_one_letter_code
_entity_poly.pdbx_strand_id
1 'polypeptide(L)'
;MTKITVVVYGAEVVCASCVNAPSSRNTFEWLQTLLPQQYPDHNFIFTYIDIDQDTENLTDHDEHFIEQIKADELFYPLITMNDEYVADGYIQLKPLKRYINHNFEA
;
A
#
# COMPACT_ATOMS: atom_id res chain seq x y z
N MET A 1 -19.49 1.78 -10.09
CA MET A 1 -18.22 2.34 -9.63
C MET A 1 -17.83 1.60 -8.37
N THR A 2 -16.82 0.73 -8.45
CA THR A 2 -16.38 -0.07 -7.30
C THR A 2 -15.53 0.80 -6.40
N LYS A 3 -15.81 0.80 -5.09
CA LYS A 3 -15.00 1.52 -4.10
C LYS A 3 -13.85 0.61 -3.67
N ILE A 4 -12.61 1.12 -3.74
CA ILE A 4 -11.40 0.39 -3.35
C ILE A 4 -10.63 1.27 -2.37
N THR A 5 -10.50 0.82 -1.12
CA THR A 5 -9.63 1.47 -0.13
C THR A 5 -8.20 0.99 -0.38
N VAL A 6 -7.26 1.92 -0.53
CA VAL A 6 -5.84 1.64 -0.74
C VAL A 6 -5.08 2.23 0.44
N VAL A 7 -4.42 1.38 1.21
CA VAL A 7 -3.56 1.83 2.32
C VAL A 7 -2.11 1.58 1.96
N VAL A 8 -1.26 2.58 2.19
CA VAL A 8 0.19 2.45 2.10
C VAL A 8 0.77 2.63 3.49
N TYR A 9 1.33 1.57 4.04
CA TYR A 9 2.06 1.58 5.29
C TYR A 9 3.53 1.85 4.98
N GLY A 10 4.13 2.82 5.66
CA GLY A 10 5.56 3.08 5.51
C GLY A 10 6.09 4.01 6.58
N ALA A 11 7.36 4.38 6.44
CA ALA A 11 8.02 5.34 7.31
C ALA A 11 8.68 6.46 6.50
N GLU A 12 9.07 7.54 7.19
CA GLU A 12 9.91 8.59 6.63
C GLU A 12 11.30 8.06 6.23
N VAL A 13 11.85 7.15 7.03
CA VAL A 13 13.13 6.48 6.74
C VAL A 13 12.93 5.40 5.67
N VAL A 14 13.91 5.22 4.79
CA VAL A 14 13.87 4.17 3.77
C VAL A 14 14.03 2.79 4.42
N CYS A 15 13.22 1.82 3.98
CA CYS A 15 13.34 0.44 4.43
C CYS A 15 14.76 -0.10 4.21
N ALA A 16 15.40 -0.55 5.29
CA ALA A 16 16.77 -1.05 5.28
C ALA A 16 16.95 -2.28 4.37
N SER A 17 15.90 -3.09 4.18
CA SER A 17 15.90 -4.26 3.29
C SER A 17 15.65 -3.90 1.83
N CYS A 18 15.18 -2.68 1.54
CA CYS A 18 14.73 -2.23 0.23
C CYS A 18 15.43 -0.95 -0.24
N VAL A 19 16.73 -0.77 0.08
CA VAL A 19 17.46 0.50 -0.11
C VAL A 19 17.44 1.11 -1.52
N ASN A 20 17.19 0.30 -2.56
CA ASN A 20 17.12 0.75 -3.96
C ASN A 20 15.67 0.93 -4.47
N ALA A 21 14.68 0.64 -3.64
CA ALA A 21 13.26 0.83 -3.96
C ALA A 21 12.86 2.31 -3.74
N PRO A 22 11.79 2.78 -4.40
CA PRO A 22 11.20 4.07 -4.08
C PRO A 22 10.80 4.17 -2.61
N SER A 23 10.82 5.39 -2.04
CA SER A 23 10.34 5.63 -0.69
C SER A 23 8.83 5.38 -0.56
N SER A 24 8.35 5.24 0.68
CA SER A 24 6.93 5.02 0.96
C SER A 24 6.04 6.16 0.45
N ARG A 25 6.49 7.41 0.64
CA ARG A 25 5.80 8.61 0.15
C ARG A 25 5.76 8.65 -1.38
N ASN A 26 6.88 8.38 -2.05
CA ASN A 26 6.91 8.35 -3.52
C ASN A 26 6.00 7.25 -4.07
N THR A 27 5.94 6.09 -3.41
CA THR A 27 5.05 5.00 -3.78
C THR A 27 3.58 5.40 -3.61
N PHE A 28 3.23 6.05 -2.50
CA PHE A 28 1.88 6.56 -2.27
C PHE A 28 1.44 7.57 -3.33
N GLU A 29 2.26 8.59 -3.63
CA GLU A 29 1.95 9.61 -4.65
C GLU A 29 1.84 8.99 -6.05
N TRP A 30 2.70 8.02 -6.36
CA TRP A 30 2.65 7.27 -7.61
C TRP A 30 1.32 6.52 -7.76
N LEU A 31 0.86 5.83 -6.72
CA LEU A 31 -0.43 5.12 -6.74
C LEU A 31 -1.62 6.06 -6.88
N GLN A 32 -1.60 7.19 -6.16
CA GLN A 32 -2.64 8.22 -6.25
C GLN A 32 -2.82 8.75 -7.67
N THR A 33 -1.74 8.82 -8.45
CA THR A 33 -1.80 9.25 -9.86
C THR A 33 -2.16 8.09 -10.79
N LEU A 34 -1.51 6.94 -10.61
CA LEU A 34 -1.57 5.81 -11.52
C LEU A 34 -2.96 5.14 -11.54
N LEU A 35 -3.52 4.84 -10.36
CA LEU A 35 -4.71 3.99 -10.28
C LEU A 35 -5.95 4.67 -10.87
N PRO A 36 -6.26 5.95 -10.55
CA PRO A 36 -7.40 6.64 -11.17
C PRO A 36 -7.24 6.83 -12.67
N GLN A 37 -6.00 6.98 -13.16
CA GLN A 37 -5.71 7.08 -14.59
C GLN A 37 -5.96 5.76 -15.32
N GLN A 38 -5.57 4.63 -14.74
CA GLN A 38 -5.68 3.31 -15.37
C GLN A 38 -7.06 2.65 -15.21
N TYR A 39 -7.78 2.98 -14.13
CA TYR A 39 -9.07 2.39 -13.79
C TYR A 39 -10.09 3.49 -13.45
N PRO A 40 -10.52 4.29 -14.45
CA PRO A 40 -11.38 5.46 -14.23
C PRO A 40 -12.78 5.12 -13.71
N ASP A 41 -13.23 3.87 -13.88
CA ASP A 41 -14.53 3.38 -13.41
C ASP A 41 -14.52 2.90 -11.94
N HIS A 42 -13.37 3.02 -11.26
CA HIS A 42 -13.22 2.73 -9.83
C HIS A 42 -13.04 4.00 -9.01
N ASN A 43 -13.52 3.96 -7.78
CA ASN A 43 -13.33 5.02 -6.79
C ASN A 43 -12.29 4.59 -5.77
N PHE A 44 -11.06 5.08 -5.91
CA PHE A 44 -9.96 4.78 -4.98
C PHE A 44 -9.95 5.77 -3.81
N ILE A 45 -9.91 5.23 -2.59
CA ILE A 45 -9.72 6.02 -1.36
C ILE A 45 -8.34 5.70 -0.81
N PHE A 46 -7.45 6.69 -0.77
CA PHE A 46 -6.06 6.49 -0.38
C PHE A 46 -5.81 6.94 1.05
N THR A 47 -5.15 6.08 1.83
CA THR A 47 -4.63 6.40 3.16
C THR A 47 -3.13 6.10 3.19
N TYR A 48 -2.35 7.00 3.77
CA TYR A 48 -0.96 6.72 4.13
C TYR A 48 -0.91 6.57 5.64
N ILE A 49 -0.28 5.49 6.12
CA ILE A 49 -0.03 5.25 7.55
C ILE A 49 1.47 5.25 7.78
N ASP A 50 1.92 6.17 8.63
CA ASP A 50 3.28 6.19 9.14
C ASP A 50 3.42 5.18 10.28
N ILE A 51 4.11 4.07 10.04
CA ILE A 51 4.22 2.96 11.00
C ILE A 51 4.97 3.32 12.28
N ASP A 52 5.71 4.44 12.28
CA ASP A 52 6.48 4.92 13.41
C ASP A 52 5.79 6.06 14.18
N GLN A 53 4.92 6.84 13.50
CA GLN A 53 4.28 8.03 14.08
C GLN A 53 2.79 7.86 14.34
N ASP A 54 2.07 7.16 13.47
CA ASP A 54 0.61 7.04 13.56
C ASP A 54 0.25 5.94 14.57
N THR A 55 -0.50 6.33 15.60
CA THR A 55 -0.88 5.44 16.72
C THR A 55 -2.37 5.54 17.11
N GLU A 56 -3.12 6.43 16.45
CA GLU A 56 -4.54 6.65 16.72
C GLU A 56 -5.38 6.30 15.49
N ASN A 57 -6.61 5.81 15.72
CA ASN A 57 -7.58 5.45 14.66
C ASN A 57 -7.08 4.36 13.69
N LEU A 58 -6.12 3.54 14.11
CA LEU A 58 -5.73 2.33 13.41
C LEU A 58 -6.84 1.28 13.56
N THR A 59 -7.12 0.56 12.49
CA THR A 59 -7.99 -0.62 12.52
C THR A 59 -7.20 -1.86 12.96
N ASP A 60 -7.90 -2.94 13.34
CA ASP A 60 -7.27 -4.22 13.66
C ASP A 60 -6.38 -4.73 12.50
N HIS A 61 -6.75 -4.44 11.25
CA HIS A 61 -5.95 -4.79 10.06
C HIS A 61 -4.67 -3.95 9.97
N ASP A 62 -4.76 -2.66 10.28
CA ASP A 62 -3.60 -1.77 10.26
C ASP A 62 -2.59 -2.19 11.33
N GLU A 63 -3.06 -2.45 12.55
CA GLU A 63 -2.22 -2.94 13.64
C GLU A 63 -1.52 -4.26 13.26
N HIS A 64 -2.26 -5.21 12.67
CA HIS A 64 -1.72 -6.49 12.22
C HIS A 64 -0.59 -6.38 11.19
N PHE A 65 -0.72 -5.49 10.20
CA PHE A 65 0.34 -5.27 9.21
C PHE A 65 1.53 -4.49 9.80
N ILE A 66 1.27 -3.50 10.66
CA ILE A 66 2.32 -2.76 11.36
C ILE A 66 3.16 -3.69 12.24
N GLU A 67 2.52 -4.61 12.97
CA GLU A 67 3.21 -5.61 13.79
C GLU A 67 4.13 -6.50 12.96
N GLN A 68 3.65 -7.03 11.83
CA GLN A 68 4.46 -7.86 10.93
C GLN A 68 5.64 -7.09 10.32
N ILE A 69 5.44 -5.82 9.98
CA ILE A 69 6.53 -4.96 9.49
C ILE A 69 7.58 -4.75 10.60
N LYS A 70 7.13 -4.47 11.83
CA LYS A 70 8.04 -4.27 12.99
C LYS A 70 8.74 -5.56 13.42
N ALA A 71 8.18 -6.72 13.09
CA ALA A 71 8.76 -8.04 13.31
C ALA A 71 9.71 -8.47 12.17
N ASP A 72 9.98 -7.61 11.19
CA ASP A 72 10.77 -7.91 9.98
C ASP A 72 10.22 -9.07 9.13
N GLU A 73 8.93 -9.41 9.29
CA GLU A 73 8.25 -10.45 8.50
C GLU A 73 7.77 -9.91 7.14
N LEU A 74 7.43 -8.63 7.09
CA LEU A 74 7.04 -7.89 5.90
C LEU A 74 7.88 -6.62 5.77
N PHE A 75 8.04 -6.15 4.55
CA PHE A 75 8.77 -4.92 4.24
C PHE A 75 7.82 -3.73 4.09
N TYR A 76 8.40 -2.53 3.98
CA TYR A 76 7.65 -1.33 3.62
C TYR A 76 8.35 -0.58 2.46
N PRO A 77 7.62 0.17 1.62
CA PRO A 77 6.18 0.40 1.68
C PRO A 77 5.36 -0.87 1.47
N LEU A 78 4.34 -1.08 2.30
CA LEU A 78 3.36 -2.15 2.16
C LEU A 78 2.06 -1.57 1.64
N ILE A 79 1.44 -2.25 0.69
CA ILE A 79 0.17 -1.85 0.07
C ILE A 79 -0.89 -2.89 0.44
N THR A 80 -2.02 -2.40 0.94
CA THR A 80 -3.27 -3.17 1.01
C THR A 80 -4.34 -2.56 0.12
N MET A 81 -5.26 -3.40 -0.33
CA MET A 81 -6.47 -2.98 -1.03
C MET A 81 -7.68 -3.68 -0.45
N ASN A 82 -8.61 -2.92 0.13
CA ASN A 82 -9.73 -3.44 0.93
C ASN A 82 -9.23 -4.41 2.02
N ASP A 83 -8.24 -3.96 2.79
CA ASP A 83 -7.62 -4.68 3.91
C ASP A 83 -6.86 -5.97 3.54
N GLU A 84 -6.83 -6.33 2.26
CA GLU A 84 -6.08 -7.46 1.74
C GLU A 84 -4.67 -7.06 1.28
N TYR A 85 -3.69 -7.91 1.57
CA TYR A 85 -2.30 -7.71 1.17
C TYR A 85 -2.14 -7.72 -0.35
N VAL A 86 -1.40 -6.73 -0.89
CA VAL A 86 -1.11 -6.62 -2.32
C VAL A 86 0.37 -6.83 -2.62
N ALA A 87 1.23 -6.05 -1.99
CA ALA A 87 2.67 -6.05 -2.22
C ALA A 87 3.39 -5.24 -1.14
N ASP A 88 4.66 -5.58 -0.89
CA ASP A 88 5.54 -4.86 0.02
C ASP A 88 6.95 -4.62 -0.57
N GLY A 89 7.66 -3.64 0.00
CA GLY A 89 9.06 -3.33 -0.35
C GLY A 89 9.23 -2.88 -1.80
N TYR A 90 9.68 -3.78 -2.68
CA TYR A 90 9.88 -3.47 -4.09
C TYR A 90 8.59 -3.60 -4.90
N ILE A 91 7.83 -2.52 -4.95
CA ILE A 91 6.53 -2.48 -5.64
C ILE A 91 6.71 -2.42 -7.15
N GLN A 92 6.11 -3.39 -7.85
CA GLN A 92 6.14 -3.48 -9.31
C GLN A 92 4.76 -3.24 -9.92
N LEU A 93 4.72 -2.50 -11.03
CA LEU A 93 3.48 -2.21 -11.75
C LEU A 93 2.76 -3.48 -12.24
N LYS A 94 3.51 -4.46 -12.80
CA LYS A 94 2.90 -5.64 -13.43
C LYS A 94 2.13 -6.51 -12.43
N PRO A 95 2.70 -6.89 -11.27
CA PRO A 95 1.97 -7.59 -10.21
C PRO A 95 0.79 -6.80 -9.66
N LEU A 96 0.97 -5.49 -9.40
CA LEU A 96 -0.11 -4.62 -8.92
C LEU A 96 -1.31 -4.60 -9.86
N LYS A 97 -1.08 -4.40 -11.17
CA LYS A 97 -2.15 -4.42 -12.17
C LYS A 97 -2.85 -5.78 -12.23
N ARG A 98 -2.08 -6.87 -12.15
CA ARG A 98 -2.63 -8.22 -12.16
C ARG A 98 -3.53 -8.48 -10.95
N TYR A 99 -3.15 -7.98 -9.76
CA TYR A 99 -4.01 -8.07 -8.58
C TYR A 99 -5.34 -7.34 -8.80
N ILE A 100 -5.30 -6.10 -9.28
CA ILE A 100 -6.52 -5.32 -9.54
C ILE A 100 -7.41 -6.01 -10.58
N ASN A 101 -6.82 -6.43 -11.70
CA ASN A 101 -7.56 -7.10 -12.77
C ASN A 101 -8.17 -8.44 -12.34
N HIS A 102 -7.60 -9.11 -11.34
CA HIS A 102 -8.14 -10.38 -10.86
C HIS A 102 -9.25 -10.20 -9.83
N ASN A 103 -9.16 -9.15 -9.00
CA ASN A 103 -10.04 -8.97 -7.85
C ASN A 103 -11.15 -7.94 -8.07
N PHE A 104 -10.97 -6.99 -8.98
CA PHE A 104 -11.86 -5.84 -9.16
C PHE A 104 -12.33 -5.62 -10.60
N GLU A 105 -11.70 -6.28 -11.58
CA GLU A 105 -12.18 -6.33 -12.97
C GLU A 105 -12.88 -7.68 -13.20
N ALA A 106 -14.04 -7.65 -13.85
CA ALA A 106 -14.84 -8.83 -14.19
C ALA A 106 -14.67 -9.22 -15.67
#